data_AF-A0A443NDA8-F1
#
_entry.id   AF-A0A443NDA8-F1
#
_cell.length_a   1.000
_cell.length_b   1.000
_cell.length_c   1.000
_cell.angle_alpha   90.00
_cell.angle_beta   90.00
_cell.angle_gamma   90.00
#
_symmetry.space_group_name_H-M   'P 1'
#
loop_
_entity.id
_entity.type
_entity.pdbx_description
1 polymer ?
#
loop_
_entity_poly.entity_id
_entity_poly.type
_entity_poly.pdbx_seq_one_letter_code
_entity_poly.pdbx_strand_id
1 'polypeptide(L)'
;MLRLRIRKSWKKPVSALLPNHLPPTQTPLLPLSSNTSTSLRMLPTKPNALASLSNPTHNPNYRVISSSAAFVKTLPCQMEVEVKLRIPDYAAHQKLSQLLTTFHNKTHLQENVFFDGSESKLSLKRAVLCLRFYDGESLCIVCLKAKAVITDGVSRAEEDEEEIDPTIACACISNLSRLRLLDNSRILKRVREEFGCRDFTCLGGFRNVRAVHDWEGHKLKLDETQ
;
A
#
# COMPACT_ATOMS: atom_id res chain seq x y z
N MET A 1 2.88 1.33 -20.19
CA MET A 1 4.31 1.69 -20.05
C MET A 1 4.98 0.73 -19.06
N LEU A 2 6.17 0.21 -19.33
CA LEU A 2 6.80 -0.87 -18.54
C LEU A 2 8.11 -0.38 -17.88
N ARG A 3 8.28 -0.63 -16.58
CA ARG A 3 9.46 -0.17 -15.81
C ARG A 3 9.95 -1.20 -14.81
N LEU A 4 11.24 -1.19 -14.53
CA LEU A 4 11.82 -1.80 -13.33
C LEU A 4 12.31 -0.69 -12.41
N ARG A 5 12.00 -0.81 -11.11
CA ARG A 5 12.58 0.04 -10.07
C ARG A 5 13.36 -0.80 -9.07
N ILE A 6 14.47 -0.26 -8.59
CA ILE A 6 15.33 -0.93 -7.61
C ILE A 6 15.57 0.03 -6.45
N ARG A 7 15.26 -0.45 -5.24
CA ARG A 7 15.53 0.27 -3.98
C ARG A 7 16.25 -0.67 -3.01
N LYS A 8 17.18 -0.11 -2.23
CA LYS A 8 17.84 -0.86 -1.16
C LYS A 8 16.81 -1.26 -0.11
N SER A 9 16.78 -2.54 0.26
CA SER A 9 15.90 -3.01 1.32
C SER A 9 16.55 -2.68 2.67
N TRP A 10 15.95 -1.79 3.45
CA TRP A 10 16.34 -1.57 4.84
C TRP A 10 15.65 -2.63 5.72
N LYS A 11 15.81 -3.92 5.41
CA LYS A 11 15.54 -4.95 6.42
C LYS A 11 16.73 -4.89 7.38
N LYS A 12 16.48 -4.60 8.67
CA LYS A 12 17.48 -4.85 9.72
C LYS A 12 17.94 -6.31 9.58
N PRO A 13 19.24 -6.62 9.66
CA PRO A 13 19.68 -8.01 9.66
C PRO A 13 18.97 -8.72 10.81
N VAL A 14 18.21 -9.76 10.49
CA VAL A 14 17.78 -10.72 11.49
C VAL A 14 19.07 -11.42 11.90
N SER A 15 19.59 -11.10 13.08
CA SER A 15 20.66 -11.88 13.68
C SER A 15 20.19 -13.33 13.75
N ALA A 16 20.75 -14.18 12.89
CA ALA A 16 20.55 -15.61 12.97
C ALA A 16 21.20 -16.09 14.27
N LEU A 17 20.40 -16.19 15.33
CA LEU A 17 20.75 -17.04 16.46
C LEU A 17 20.68 -18.48 15.95
N LEU A 18 21.83 -18.99 15.51
CA LEU A 18 22.06 -20.42 15.33
C LEU A 18 21.81 -21.11 16.69
N PRO A 19 20.94 -22.12 16.78
CA PRO A 19 20.94 -23.02 17.92
C PRO A 19 22.21 -23.87 17.88
N ASN A 20 22.98 -23.86 18.96
CA ASN A 20 24.14 -24.72 19.14
C ASN A 20 23.74 -26.19 18.99
N HIS A 21 24.41 -26.89 18.08
CA HIS A 21 24.43 -28.34 17.98
C HIS A 21 25.29 -28.92 19.11
N LEU A 22 24.75 -29.85 19.89
CA LEU A 22 25.48 -30.92 20.58
C LEU A 22 24.68 -32.24 20.46
N PRO A 23 25.34 -33.42 20.48
CA PRO A 23 24.92 -34.64 19.78
C PRO A 23 24.07 -35.60 20.66
N PRO A 24 23.50 -36.67 20.07
CA PRO A 24 22.51 -37.52 20.75
C PRO A 24 23.17 -38.68 21.52
N THR A 25 22.59 -39.03 22.67
CA THR A 25 22.88 -40.29 23.37
C THR A 25 21.65 -41.21 23.28
N GLN A 26 21.92 -42.46 22.91
CA GLN A 26 21.00 -43.52 22.50
C GLN A 26 20.39 -44.32 23.68
N THR A 27 19.05 -44.51 23.64
CA THR A 27 18.20 -45.72 23.95
C THR A 27 18.29 -46.48 25.30
N PRO A 28 17.36 -47.43 25.62
CA PRO A 28 15.97 -47.68 25.16
C PRO A 28 14.96 -48.05 26.30
N LEU A 29 13.64 -48.10 26.00
CA LEU A 29 12.78 -49.32 26.05
C LEU A 29 11.27 -48.99 25.94
N LEU A 30 10.59 -49.79 25.09
CA LEU A 30 9.15 -49.93 24.82
C LEU A 30 8.44 -50.76 25.93
N PRO A 31 7.16 -51.24 25.79
CA PRO A 31 5.99 -50.82 24.99
C PRO A 31 4.66 -50.76 25.81
N LEU A 32 3.54 -50.29 25.23
CA LEU A 32 2.36 -51.12 24.85
C LEU A 32 1.10 -50.29 24.53
N SER A 33 0.45 -50.67 23.42
CA SER A 33 -1.01 -50.79 23.17
C SER A 33 -1.91 -49.54 23.31
N SER A 34 -2.99 -49.33 22.55
CA SER A 34 -3.63 -50.05 21.44
C SER A 34 -4.80 -49.19 20.95
N ASN A 35 -4.98 -49.17 19.64
CA ASN A 35 -6.25 -49.34 18.91
C ASN A 35 -7.36 -48.27 18.92
N THR A 36 -7.72 -47.93 17.66
CA THR A 36 -9.08 -47.85 17.08
C THR A 36 -10.01 -46.69 17.50
N SER A 37 -10.91 -46.13 16.69
CA SER A 37 -11.24 -46.19 15.25
C SER A 37 -12.44 -45.23 15.03
N THR A 38 -12.59 -44.67 13.81
CA THR A 38 -13.85 -44.34 13.10
C THR A 38 -14.78 -43.24 13.71
N SER A 39 -14.83 -42.04 13.11
CA SER A 39 -15.75 -41.57 12.04
C SER A 39 -17.20 -41.32 12.46
N LEU A 40 -17.74 -40.11 12.20
CA LEU A 40 -18.93 -39.92 11.35
C LEU A 40 -19.26 -38.43 11.12
N ARG A 41 -19.53 -38.09 9.85
CA ARG A 41 -20.23 -36.88 9.37
C ARG A 41 -21.72 -36.94 9.73
N MET A 42 -22.39 -35.79 9.77
CA MET A 42 -23.51 -35.41 8.88
C MET A 42 -24.16 -34.06 9.33
N LEU A 43 -24.43 -33.19 8.36
CA LEU A 43 -25.37 -32.04 8.38
C LEU A 43 -26.85 -32.54 8.31
N PRO A 44 -27.92 -31.74 8.13
CA PRO A 44 -28.21 -30.28 8.25
C PRO A 44 -29.54 -29.98 9.03
N THR A 45 -30.00 -28.71 9.12
CA THR A 45 -31.37 -28.23 8.75
C THR A 45 -31.67 -26.77 9.19
N LYS A 46 -32.36 -26.00 8.31
CA LYS A 46 -33.07 -24.71 8.54
C LYS A 46 -34.52 -25.00 9.04
N PRO A 47 -35.55 -24.09 9.15
CA PRO A 47 -35.70 -22.64 8.82
C PRO A 47 -36.63 -21.82 9.80
N ASN A 48 -37.08 -20.64 9.31
CA ASN A 48 -38.25 -19.81 9.70
C ASN A 48 -37.96 -18.59 10.60
N ALA A 49 -38.62 -17.43 10.49
CA ALA A 49 -39.50 -16.81 9.48
C ALA A 49 -39.71 -15.32 9.87
N LEU A 50 -40.09 -14.51 8.86
CA LEU A 50 -40.79 -13.23 8.86
C LEU A 50 -41.24 -12.57 10.17
N ALA A 51 -40.97 -11.26 10.30
CA ALA A 51 -41.98 -10.26 10.66
C ALA A 51 -41.56 -8.84 10.24
N SER A 52 -42.42 -8.20 9.46
CA SER A 52 -42.49 -6.78 9.13
C SER A 52 -42.85 -5.91 10.33
N LEU A 53 -42.40 -4.65 10.38
CA LEU A 53 -43.25 -3.43 10.52
C LEU A 53 -42.44 -2.15 10.79
N SER A 54 -42.91 -1.06 10.14
CA SER A 54 -42.85 0.35 10.53
C SER A 54 -41.52 1.12 10.55
N ASN A 55 -41.42 2.11 9.66
CA ASN A 55 -40.73 3.39 9.91
C ASN A 55 -41.50 4.17 10.99
N PRO A 56 -40.80 4.90 11.88
CA PRO A 56 -40.86 6.36 11.76
C PRO A 56 -39.57 7.13 12.14
N THR A 57 -39.48 8.34 11.59
CA THR A 57 -38.87 9.57 12.17
C THR A 57 -37.36 9.64 12.44
N HIS A 58 -36.73 10.51 11.62
CA HIS A 58 -35.65 11.46 11.91
C HIS A 58 -35.12 11.49 13.36
N ASN A 59 -33.91 10.97 13.58
CA ASN A 59 -33.13 11.17 14.80
C ASN A 59 -31.74 11.76 14.44
N PRO A 60 -31.44 13.02 14.80
CA PRO A 60 -30.13 13.62 14.56
C PRO A 60 -29.22 13.26 15.72
N ASN A 61 -28.60 12.09 15.66
CA ASN A 61 -27.55 11.70 16.60
C ASN A 61 -26.46 10.93 15.85
N TYR A 62 -25.70 11.65 15.01
CA TYR A 62 -24.36 11.19 14.67
C TYR A 62 -23.48 11.38 15.92
N ARG A 63 -23.46 10.34 16.77
CA ARG A 63 -22.35 10.14 17.70
C ARG A 63 -21.10 10.05 16.85
N VAL A 64 -20.25 11.06 16.94
CA VAL A 64 -18.85 10.97 16.56
C VAL A 64 -18.27 9.85 17.40
N ILE A 65 -18.15 8.66 16.80
CA ILE A 65 -17.37 7.59 17.39
C ILE A 65 -15.93 8.10 17.32
N SER A 66 -15.42 8.54 18.47
CA SER A 66 -14.01 8.78 18.71
C SER A 66 -13.29 7.46 18.46
N SER A 67 -12.93 7.22 17.20
CA SER A 67 -12.07 6.14 16.79
C SER A 67 -10.75 6.34 17.50
N SER A 68 -10.42 5.36 18.35
CA SER A 68 -9.13 5.25 19.02
C SER A 68 -8.03 5.60 18.04
N ALA A 69 -7.19 6.58 18.39
CA ALA A 69 -6.03 6.97 17.61
C ALA A 69 -5.12 5.76 17.40
N ALA A 70 -5.34 5.03 16.30
CA ALA A 70 -4.35 4.13 15.76
C ALA A 70 -3.14 5.00 15.46
N PHE A 71 -2.03 4.67 16.10
CA PHE A 71 -0.75 5.34 15.93
C PHE A 71 -0.35 5.24 14.44
N VAL A 72 -0.72 6.22 13.64
CA VAL A 72 -0.35 6.30 12.22
C VAL A 72 1.17 6.42 12.22
N LYS A 73 1.83 5.34 11.81
CA LYS A 73 3.29 5.22 11.79
C LYS A 73 3.84 6.30 10.86
N THR A 74 4.25 7.42 11.46
CA THR A 74 4.68 8.62 10.74
C THR A 74 6.12 8.41 10.32
N LEU A 75 6.39 8.43 9.02
CA LEU A 75 7.76 8.50 8.50
C LEU A 75 8.07 9.97 8.17
N PRO A 76 9.20 10.51 8.62
CA PRO A 76 9.60 11.87 8.24
C PRO A 76 9.83 11.94 6.73
N CYS A 77 9.70 13.14 6.14
CA CYS A 77 10.12 13.42 4.76
C CYS A 77 11.56 12.91 4.56
N GLN A 78 11.72 11.89 3.74
CA GLN A 78 12.99 11.23 3.50
C GLN A 78 13.39 11.38 2.04
N MET A 79 14.70 11.48 1.82
CA MET A 79 15.26 11.45 0.48
C MET A 79 15.12 10.02 -0.08
N GLU A 80 14.18 9.82 -0.99
CA GLU A 80 14.03 8.61 -1.77
C GLU A 80 15.07 8.58 -2.89
N VAL A 81 15.85 7.50 -2.93
CA VAL A 81 16.75 7.17 -4.04
C VAL A 81 16.31 5.83 -4.64
N GLU A 82 16.06 5.81 -5.95
CA GLU A 82 15.70 4.59 -6.68
C GLU A 82 16.32 4.55 -8.08
N VAL A 83 16.76 3.37 -8.53
CA VAL A 83 17.09 3.15 -9.94
C VAL A 83 15.78 2.94 -10.70
N LYS A 84 15.64 3.57 -11.87
CA LYS A 84 14.49 3.47 -12.78
C LYS A 84 14.97 3.08 -14.17
N LEU A 85 14.63 1.87 -14.58
CA LEU A 85 14.90 1.37 -15.92
C LEU A 85 13.59 1.25 -16.68
N ARG A 86 13.59 1.70 -17.95
CA ARG A 86 12.48 1.44 -18.86
C ARG A 86 12.69 0.06 -19.48
N ILE A 87 11.63 -0.74 -19.49
CA ILE A 87 11.63 -2.04 -20.18
C ILE A 87 11.10 -1.78 -21.59
N PRO A 88 11.78 -2.25 -22.65
CA PRO A 88 11.47 -1.84 -24.02
C PRO A 88 10.09 -2.29 -24.48
N ASP A 89 9.70 -3.52 -24.16
CA ASP A 89 8.46 -4.14 -24.62
C ASP A 89 7.92 -5.17 -23.63
N TYR A 90 6.73 -5.69 -23.96
CA TYR A 90 6.04 -6.69 -23.14
C TYR A 90 6.77 -8.03 -23.09
N ALA A 91 7.44 -8.45 -24.16
CA ALA A 91 8.17 -9.73 -24.18
C ALA A 91 9.37 -9.70 -23.21
N ALA A 92 10.13 -8.60 -23.18
CA ALA A 92 11.20 -8.37 -22.22
C ALA A 92 10.66 -8.31 -20.78
N HIS A 93 9.51 -7.66 -20.56
CA HIS A 93 8.85 -7.63 -19.27
C HIS A 93 8.43 -9.03 -18.78
N GLN A 94 7.82 -9.84 -19.65
CA GLN A 94 7.42 -11.21 -19.32
C GLN A 94 8.64 -12.10 -19.01
N LYS A 95 9.70 -12.02 -19.81
CA LYS A 95 10.96 -12.73 -19.52
C LYS A 95 11.53 -12.35 -18.15
N LEU A 96 11.56 -11.07 -17.82
CA LEU A 96 12.04 -10.60 -16.53
C LEU A 96 11.14 -11.07 -15.37
N SER A 97 9.82 -11.01 -15.55
CA SER A 97 8.84 -11.51 -14.58
C SER A 97 9.07 -13.01 -14.27
N GLN A 98 9.28 -13.82 -15.32
CA GLN A 98 9.58 -15.25 -15.19
C GLN A 98 10.89 -15.48 -14.41
N LEU A 99 11.96 -14.77 -14.75
CA LEU A 99 13.25 -14.87 -14.04
C LEU A 99 13.15 -14.48 -12.56
N LEU A 100 12.29 -13.53 -12.21
CA LEU A 100 12.12 -13.04 -10.85
C LEU A 100 11.09 -13.82 -10.02
N THR A 101 10.48 -14.87 -10.57
CA THR A 101 9.35 -15.58 -9.94
C THR A 101 9.73 -16.18 -8.57
N THR A 102 10.93 -16.75 -8.44
CA THR A 102 11.42 -17.31 -7.16
C THR A 102 11.65 -16.27 -6.07
N PHE A 103 11.74 -14.99 -6.43
CA PHE A 103 11.95 -13.86 -5.53
C PHE A 103 10.66 -13.07 -5.27
N HIS A 104 9.53 -13.54 -5.81
CA HIS A 104 8.26 -12.85 -5.70
C HIS A 104 7.82 -12.70 -4.23
N ASN A 105 7.45 -11.48 -3.86
CA ASN A 105 6.91 -11.16 -2.54
C ASN A 105 5.40 -10.95 -2.62
N LYS A 106 4.95 -10.05 -3.50
CA LYS A 106 3.54 -9.70 -3.67
C LYS A 106 3.28 -8.91 -4.94
N THR A 107 2.04 -8.93 -5.41
CA THR A 107 1.55 -8.06 -6.48
C THR A 107 0.50 -7.10 -5.94
N HIS A 108 0.59 -5.84 -6.34
CA HIS A 108 -0.38 -4.80 -6.01
C HIS A 108 -1.02 -4.25 -7.29
N LEU A 109 -2.34 -4.12 -7.28
CA LEU A 109 -3.06 -3.28 -8.23
C LEU A 109 -3.12 -1.86 -7.66
N GLN A 110 -2.60 -0.88 -8.39
CA GLN A 110 -2.53 0.50 -7.95
C GLN A 110 -3.36 1.40 -8.84
N GLU A 111 -4.14 2.30 -8.24
CA GLU A 111 -4.76 3.42 -8.95
C GLU A 111 -4.16 4.72 -8.41
N ASN A 112 -3.51 5.49 -9.27
CA ASN A 112 -2.84 6.73 -8.88
C ASN A 112 -3.65 7.90 -9.43
N VAL A 113 -4.17 8.75 -8.54
CA VAL A 113 -4.90 9.98 -8.89
C VAL A 113 -4.05 11.18 -8.47
N PHE A 114 -3.90 12.15 -9.35
CA PHE A 114 -2.99 13.28 -9.15
C PHE A 114 -3.75 14.59 -8.98
N PHE A 115 -3.15 15.48 -8.19
CA PHE A 115 -3.71 16.77 -7.86
C PHE A 115 -2.66 17.85 -7.99
N ASP A 116 -3.10 19.04 -8.38
CA ASP A 116 -2.29 20.26 -8.39
C ASP A 116 -3.14 21.46 -7.98
N GLY A 117 -2.51 22.56 -7.60
CA GLY A 117 -3.19 23.84 -7.39
C GLY A 117 -3.54 24.53 -8.70
N SER A 118 -4.35 25.58 -8.62
CA SER A 118 -4.60 26.45 -9.77
C SER A 118 -3.27 26.95 -10.33
N GLU A 119 -3.22 27.09 -11.66
CA GLU A 119 -2.04 27.53 -12.39
C GLU A 119 -0.80 26.63 -12.20
N SER A 120 -1.01 25.33 -11.93
CA SER A 120 0.06 24.34 -11.81
C SER A 120 1.05 24.62 -10.67
N LYS A 121 0.56 25.16 -9.56
CA LYS A 121 1.37 25.67 -8.43
C LYS A 121 2.37 24.65 -7.85
N LEU A 122 1.98 23.37 -7.73
CA LEU A 122 2.87 22.30 -7.28
C LEU A 122 3.87 21.94 -8.38
N SER A 123 3.39 21.76 -9.62
CA SER A 123 4.26 21.39 -10.74
C SER A 123 5.36 22.43 -11.01
N LEU A 124 5.05 23.73 -10.91
CA LEU A 124 6.04 24.81 -11.02
C LEU A 124 7.15 24.73 -9.96
N LYS A 125 6.83 24.16 -8.79
CA LYS A 125 7.77 23.91 -7.70
C LYS A 125 8.34 22.48 -7.71
N ARG A 126 8.16 21.75 -8.82
CA ARG A 126 8.59 20.36 -9.00
C ARG A 126 8.07 19.44 -7.90
N ALA A 127 6.82 19.65 -7.51
CA ALA A 127 6.10 18.84 -6.55
C ALA A 127 4.90 18.15 -7.20
N VAL A 128 4.61 16.93 -6.73
CA VAL A 128 3.50 16.09 -7.19
C VAL A 128 2.77 15.57 -5.97
N LEU A 129 1.46 15.86 -5.90
CA LEU A 129 0.55 15.29 -4.91
C LEU A 129 -0.25 14.18 -5.57
N CYS A 130 -0.28 13.01 -4.94
CA CYS A 130 -0.96 11.83 -5.44
C CYS A 130 -1.73 11.12 -4.34
N LEU A 131 -2.95 10.69 -4.63
CA LEU A 131 -3.64 9.65 -3.88
C LEU A 131 -3.44 8.33 -4.62
N ARG A 132 -2.89 7.35 -3.91
CA ARG A 132 -2.67 6.01 -4.44
C ARG A 132 -3.54 5.02 -3.70
N PHE A 133 -4.47 4.42 -4.42
CA PHE A 133 -5.29 3.32 -3.94
C PHE A 133 -4.62 1.99 -4.27
N TYR A 134 -4.76 1.03 -3.37
CA TYR A 134 -4.22 -0.31 -3.51
C TYR A 134 -5.36 -1.33 -3.48
N ASP A 135 -5.30 -2.27 -4.43
CA ASP A 135 -6.12 -3.46 -4.48
C ASP A 135 -7.62 -3.11 -4.36
N GLY A 136 -8.03 -2.12 -5.18
CA GLY A 136 -9.30 -1.41 -5.04
C GLY A 136 -9.21 -0.31 -4.00
N GLU A 137 -10.20 -0.20 -3.13
CA GLU A 137 -10.26 0.81 -2.06
C GLU A 137 -9.81 0.23 -0.70
N SER A 138 -8.97 -0.81 -0.70
CA SER A 138 -8.56 -1.49 0.54
C SER A 138 -7.59 -0.65 1.39
N LEU A 139 -6.77 0.16 0.73
CA LEU A 139 -5.78 1.03 1.33
C LEU A 139 -5.58 2.25 0.44
N CYS A 140 -5.47 3.43 1.03
CA CYS A 140 -5.14 4.66 0.33
C CYS A 140 -3.95 5.35 0.98
N ILE A 141 -2.98 5.72 0.15
CA ILE A 141 -1.79 6.48 0.56
C ILE A 141 -1.84 7.84 -0.13
N VAL A 142 -1.82 8.93 0.64
CA VAL A 142 -1.47 10.25 0.11
C VAL A 142 0.06 10.35 0.06
N CYS A 143 0.58 10.78 -1.09
CA CYS A 143 2.00 10.85 -1.39
C CYS A 143 2.32 12.24 -1.92
N LEU A 144 3.30 12.89 -1.30
CA LEU A 144 3.92 14.11 -1.81
C LEU A 144 5.35 13.80 -2.23
N LYS A 145 5.65 14.01 -3.51
CA LYS A 145 7.01 13.95 -4.03
C LYS A 145 7.45 15.36 -4.41
N ALA A 146 8.62 15.80 -3.94
CA ALA A 146 9.16 17.12 -4.24
C ALA A 146 10.61 17.05 -4.73
N LYS A 147 11.01 18.07 -5.50
CA LYS A 147 12.38 18.30 -5.98
C LYS A 147 12.97 17.10 -6.74
N ALA A 148 12.12 16.33 -7.42
CA ALA A 148 12.52 15.10 -8.08
C ALA A 148 13.52 15.37 -9.22
N VAL A 149 14.70 14.75 -9.17
CA VAL A 149 15.73 14.74 -10.22
C VAL A 149 15.91 13.30 -10.69
N ILE A 150 16.04 13.11 -12.01
CA ILE A 150 16.49 11.84 -12.58
C ILE A 150 17.69 12.08 -13.50
N THR A 151 18.77 11.34 -13.27
CA THR A 151 20.00 11.42 -14.05
C THR A 151 20.56 10.00 -14.19
N ASP A 152 20.88 9.59 -15.41
CA ASP A 152 21.44 8.27 -15.73
C ASP A 152 20.68 7.09 -15.11
N GLY A 153 19.34 7.17 -15.15
CA GLY A 153 18.45 6.15 -14.59
C GLY A 153 18.35 6.16 -13.05
N VAL A 154 19.01 7.08 -12.34
CA VAL A 154 18.91 7.22 -10.89
C VAL A 154 17.98 8.37 -10.54
N SER A 155 16.87 8.05 -9.88
CA SER A 155 15.88 9.01 -9.39
C SER A 155 16.16 9.37 -7.93
N ARG A 156 16.04 10.66 -7.63
CA ARG A 156 16.27 11.28 -6.32
C ARG A 156 15.13 12.25 -6.04
N ALA A 157 14.35 12.02 -5.00
CA ALA A 157 13.21 12.88 -4.66
C ALA A 157 12.98 12.91 -3.15
N GLU A 158 12.51 14.04 -2.63
CA GLU A 158 11.91 14.05 -1.30
C GLU A 158 10.55 13.35 -1.40
N GLU A 159 10.33 12.31 -0.60
CA GLU A 159 9.07 11.55 -0.55
C GLU A 159 8.53 11.58 0.88
N ASP A 160 7.27 11.96 1.01
CA ASP A 160 6.47 11.81 2.22
C ASP A 160 5.21 11.04 1.84
N GLU A 161 4.89 10.00 2.61
CA GLU A 161 3.72 9.15 2.42
C GLU A 161 2.95 9.05 3.74
N GLU A 162 1.63 9.15 3.66
CA GLU A 162 0.71 9.06 4.78
C GLU A 162 -0.48 8.18 4.38
N GLU A 163 -0.83 7.24 5.24
CA GLU A 163 -2.05 6.47 5.06
C GLU A 163 -3.26 7.32 5.42
N ILE A 164 -4.30 7.27 4.59
CA ILE A 164 -5.57 7.94 4.82
C ILE A 164 -6.72 6.97 4.61
N ASP A 165 -7.87 7.28 5.20
CA ASP A 165 -9.09 6.50 5.03
C ASP A 165 -9.51 6.50 3.54
N PRO A 166 -9.64 5.32 2.89
CA PRO A 166 -10.02 5.23 1.48
C PRO A 166 -11.38 5.86 1.17
N THR A 167 -12.36 5.77 2.09
CA THR A 167 -13.69 6.36 1.92
C THR A 167 -13.60 7.88 1.85
N ILE A 168 -12.78 8.49 2.72
CA ILE A 168 -12.53 9.93 2.70
C ILE A 168 -11.80 10.32 1.40
N ALA A 169 -10.82 9.54 0.98
CA ALA A 169 -10.08 9.77 -0.25
C ALA A 169 -11.00 9.74 -1.51
N CYS A 170 -11.89 8.75 -1.61
CA CYS A 170 -12.89 8.67 -2.69
C CYS A 170 -13.87 9.84 -2.67
N ALA A 171 -14.28 10.28 -1.47
CA ALA A 171 -15.11 11.47 -1.30
C ALA A 171 -14.39 12.74 -1.79
N CYS A 172 -13.07 12.86 -1.57
CA CYS A 172 -12.26 13.98 -2.06
C CYS A 172 -12.13 13.98 -3.58
N ILE A 173 -12.01 12.81 -4.21
CA ILE A 173 -11.96 12.70 -5.68
C ILE A 173 -13.29 13.14 -6.29
N SER A 174 -14.41 12.66 -5.73
CA SER A 174 -15.75 13.01 -6.21
C SER A 174 -16.07 14.50 -5.99
N ASN A 175 -15.55 15.10 -4.92
CA ASN A 175 -15.75 16.51 -4.62
C ASN A 175 -14.53 17.08 -3.89
N LEU A 176 -13.73 17.86 -4.61
CA LEU A 176 -12.46 18.43 -4.12
C LEU A 176 -12.63 19.35 -2.90
N SER A 177 -13.82 19.94 -2.68
CA SER A 177 -14.07 20.72 -1.46
C SER A 177 -13.97 19.87 -0.18
N ARG A 178 -14.12 18.55 -0.30
CA ARG A 178 -13.96 17.58 0.78
C ARG A 178 -12.51 17.29 1.15
N LEU A 179 -11.52 17.83 0.43
CA LEU A 179 -10.11 17.78 0.86
C LEU A 179 -9.90 18.40 2.25
N ARG A 180 -10.81 19.29 2.69
CA ARG A 180 -10.84 19.82 4.07
C ARG A 180 -11.07 18.73 5.14
N LEU A 181 -11.68 17.61 4.79
CA LEU A 181 -11.81 16.46 5.72
C LEU A 181 -10.45 15.87 6.09
N LEU A 182 -9.42 16.13 5.29
CA LEU A 182 -8.04 15.74 5.53
C LEU A 182 -7.22 16.89 6.14
N ASP A 183 -7.83 17.84 6.85
CA ASP A 183 -7.12 18.98 7.44
C ASP A 183 -6.04 18.55 8.47
N ASN A 184 -6.23 17.40 9.12
CA ASN A 184 -5.27 16.78 10.03
C ASN A 184 -4.13 16.04 9.32
N SER A 185 -4.18 15.87 7.99
CA SER A 185 -3.08 15.24 7.23
C SER A 185 -1.83 16.11 7.31
N ARG A 186 -0.71 15.50 7.72
CA ARG A 186 0.58 16.21 7.74
C ARG A 186 0.98 16.63 6.32
N ILE A 187 0.67 15.79 5.33
CA ILE A 187 1.08 16.02 3.95
C ILE A 187 0.30 17.19 3.37
N LEU A 188 -1.02 17.23 3.56
CA LEU A 188 -1.81 18.38 3.09
C LEU A 188 -1.45 19.67 3.84
N LYS A 189 -1.14 19.58 5.13
CA LYS A 189 -0.60 20.71 5.88
C LYS A 189 0.71 21.21 5.25
N ARG A 190 1.66 20.32 4.98
CA ARG A 190 2.93 20.63 4.29
C ARG A 190 2.70 21.24 2.91
N VAL A 191 1.76 20.72 2.13
CA VAL A 191 1.38 21.28 0.81
C VAL A 191 0.92 22.74 0.94
N ARG A 192 0.09 23.05 1.94
CA ARG A 192 -0.38 24.42 2.19
C ARG A 192 0.74 25.34 2.64
N GLU A 193 1.59 24.88 3.56
CA GLU A 193 2.62 25.69 4.22
C GLU A 193 3.86 25.89 3.34
N GLU A 194 4.40 24.83 2.75
CA GLU A 194 5.63 24.88 1.94
C GLU A 194 5.35 25.34 0.50
N PHE A 195 4.23 24.91 -0.08
CA PHE A 195 3.93 25.17 -1.49
C PHE A 195 2.91 26.29 -1.70
N GLY A 196 2.19 26.73 -0.66
CA GLY A 196 1.17 27.78 -0.76
C GLY A 196 -0.08 27.34 -1.53
N CYS A 197 -0.30 26.03 -1.64
CA CYS A 197 -1.39 25.42 -2.40
C CYS A 197 -2.56 25.11 -1.46
N ARG A 198 -3.67 25.84 -1.61
CA ARG A 198 -4.86 25.72 -0.75
C ARG A 198 -6.11 25.26 -1.52
N ASP A 199 -6.08 25.52 -2.80
CA ASP A 199 -7.02 25.12 -3.83
C ASP A 199 -6.42 23.94 -4.62
N PHE A 200 -7.28 23.08 -5.15
CA PHE A 200 -6.85 21.88 -5.86
C PHE A 200 -7.73 21.62 -7.07
N THR A 201 -7.12 21.06 -8.09
CA THR A 201 -7.78 20.47 -9.27
C THR A 201 -7.33 19.00 -9.37
N CYS A 202 -8.26 18.11 -9.71
CA CYS A 202 -7.96 16.73 -10.04
C CYS A 202 -7.42 16.65 -11.47
N LEU A 203 -6.22 16.12 -11.64
CA LEU A 203 -5.57 15.95 -12.95
C LEU A 203 -5.91 14.60 -13.60
N GLY A 204 -6.75 13.80 -12.96
CA GLY A 204 -7.00 12.41 -13.35
C GLY A 204 -5.90 11.48 -12.86
N GLY A 205 -5.78 10.32 -13.48
CA GLY A 205 -4.95 9.25 -12.97
C GLY A 205 -4.71 8.11 -13.94
N PHE A 206 -3.99 7.09 -13.47
CA PHE A 206 -3.70 5.88 -14.22
C PHE A 206 -3.61 4.65 -13.31
N ARG A 207 -3.72 3.48 -13.92
CA ARG A 207 -3.59 2.18 -13.25
C ARG A 207 -2.20 1.60 -13.41
N ASN A 208 -1.72 0.88 -12.40
CA ASN A 208 -0.42 0.22 -12.44
C ASN A 208 -0.48 -1.11 -11.69
N VAL A 209 -0.10 -2.19 -12.35
CA VAL A 209 0.17 -3.47 -11.70
C VAL A 209 1.64 -3.48 -11.28
N ARG A 210 1.91 -3.72 -10.00
CA ARG A 210 3.26 -3.75 -9.45
C ARG A 210 3.55 -5.10 -8.81
N ALA A 211 4.44 -5.88 -9.41
CA ALA A 211 5.04 -7.03 -8.76
C ALA A 211 6.28 -6.59 -7.95
N VAL A 212 6.33 -6.98 -6.69
CA VAL A 212 7.45 -6.70 -5.78
C VAL A 212 8.23 -7.98 -5.56
N HIS A 213 9.55 -7.90 -5.71
CA HIS A 213 10.47 -9.01 -5.53
C HIS A 213 11.58 -8.63 -4.53
N ASP A 214 11.95 -9.57 -3.66
CA ASP A 214 13.08 -9.43 -2.74
C ASP A 214 14.29 -10.18 -3.35
N TRP A 215 15.26 -9.45 -3.90
CA TRP A 215 16.41 -10.02 -4.61
C TRP A 215 17.71 -9.35 -4.13
N GLU A 216 18.70 -10.14 -3.69
CA GLU A 216 20.02 -9.67 -3.23
C GLU A 216 19.98 -8.50 -2.21
N GLY A 217 19.05 -8.55 -1.25
CA GLY A 217 18.91 -7.47 -0.26
C GLY A 217 18.33 -6.17 -0.85
N HIS A 218 17.78 -6.24 -2.06
CA HIS A 218 17.09 -5.15 -2.73
C HIS A 218 15.61 -5.48 -2.94
N LYS A 219 14.80 -4.42 -3.01
CA LYS A 219 13.41 -4.50 -3.42
C LYS A 219 13.30 -4.07 -4.86
N LEU A 220 12.96 -5.03 -5.72
CA LEU A 220 12.68 -4.81 -7.12
C LEU A 220 11.17 -4.60 -7.26
N LYS A 221 10.77 -3.57 -8.00
CA LYS A 221 9.37 -3.27 -8.33
C LYS A 221 9.24 -3.30 -9.84
N LEU A 222 8.58 -4.33 -10.36
CA LEU A 222 8.29 -4.48 -11.78
C LEU A 222 6.89 -3.89 -12.05
N ASP A 223 6.85 -2.82 -12.83
CA ASP A 223 5.67 -2.00 -13.09
C ASP A 223 5.12 -2.24 -14.50
N GLU A 224 3.82 -2.53 -14.58
CA GLU A 224 3.01 -2.49 -15.79
C GLU A 224 1.94 -1.40 -15.66
N THR A 225 2.22 -0.24 -16.27
CA THR A 225 1.34 0.95 -16.23
C THR A 225 0.38 0.96 -17.42
N GLN A 226 -0.90 1.21 -17.19
CA GLN A 226 -1.97 1.32 -18.19
C GLN A 226 -2.33 2.78 -18.45
#